data_AF-A0A938UEC9-F1
#
_entry.id   AF-A0A938UEC9-F1
#
_cell.length_a   1.000
_cell.length_b   1.000
_cell.length_c   1.000
_cell.angle_alpha   90.00
_cell.angle_beta   90.00
_cell.angle_gamma   90.00
#
_symmetry.space_group_name_H-M   'P 1'
#
loop_
_entity.id
_entity.type
_entity.pdbx_description
1 polymer ?
#
loop_
_entity_poly.entity_id
_entity_poly.type
_entity_poly.pdbx_seq_one_letter_code
_entity_poly.pdbx_strand_id
1 'polypeptide(L)'
;MVNLTIDGKQIKARPGQSVLQAARDHGIHVPSLCACDALEAYGSCRVCVVEITNGSATTLESSCTYPVADGLQVATSSDEVVKARKLVLELLLARCPNVSAVQQMAAQYGVSAPADYLSVENEYCILCGLCVRACSEVVQAHAISFAGSGKDKKVTSPFGQEAENCIGCGSCAFVCPTGIIKVRTVDRATENMPAGEVVIGPERIIDNWNRNLKLQQCKQSGDPIAPEFMLKRFQATMPLTPQFFDIAPSYREYPEVDETLCVGCGACLDECPVGAIRLKLTEEGEVRSNIMTTHCCGCRTCTIYCVRSAIKVPEIV
;
A
#
# COMPACT_ATOMS: atom_id res chain seq x y z
N MET A 1 27.75 0.21 -5.49
CA MET A 1 26.92 -0.08 -6.68
C MET A 1 27.43 -1.37 -7.30
N VAL A 2 26.55 -2.17 -7.90
CA VAL A 2 26.92 -3.37 -8.67
C VAL A 2 26.60 -3.16 -10.15
N ASN A 3 27.39 -3.75 -11.04
CA ASN A 3 27.18 -3.66 -12.48
C ASN A 3 26.56 -4.95 -12.99
N LEU A 4 25.49 -4.84 -13.76
CA LEU A 4 24.83 -5.97 -14.41
C LEU A 4 24.37 -5.57 -15.81
N THR A 5 24.11 -6.57 -16.64
CA THR A 5 23.61 -6.38 -18.00
C THR A 5 22.20 -6.94 -18.09
N ILE A 6 21.24 -6.12 -18.52
CA ILE A 6 19.87 -6.55 -18.81
C ILE A 6 19.58 -6.30 -20.28
N ASP A 7 19.26 -7.33 -21.05
CA ASP A 7 19.00 -7.27 -22.50
C ASP A 7 20.11 -6.54 -23.28
N GLY A 8 21.37 -6.82 -22.93
CA GLY A 8 22.55 -6.18 -23.53
C GLY A 8 22.86 -4.77 -23.01
N LYS A 9 21.98 -4.15 -22.21
CA LYS A 9 22.20 -2.83 -21.60
C LYS A 9 22.91 -2.97 -20.27
N GLN A 10 24.11 -2.37 -20.15
CA GLN A 10 24.79 -2.25 -18.86
C GLN A 10 24.06 -1.24 -17.96
N ILE A 11 23.80 -1.64 -16.72
CA ILE A 11 23.14 -0.82 -15.70
C ILE A 11 23.89 -0.89 -14.37
N LYS A 12 23.66 0.11 -13.51
CA LYS A 12 24.23 0.17 -12.16
C LYS A 12 23.12 0.09 -11.13
N ALA A 13 23.14 -0.92 -10.28
CA ALA A 13 22.13 -1.11 -9.24
C ALA A 13 22.72 -0.89 -7.84
N ARG A 14 21.83 -0.54 -6.90
CA ARG A 14 22.18 -0.47 -5.48
C ARG A 14 22.24 -1.91 -4.93
N PRO A 15 23.27 -2.25 -4.11
CA PRO A 15 23.30 -3.52 -3.43
C PRO A 15 22.01 -3.76 -2.62
N GLY A 16 21.49 -4.99 -2.66
CA GLY A 16 20.24 -5.35 -1.99
C GLY A 16 18.97 -5.12 -2.81
N GLN A 17 19.03 -4.46 -3.97
CA GLN A 17 17.89 -4.42 -4.89
C GLN A 17 17.61 -5.78 -5.51
N SER A 18 16.36 -6.04 -5.86
CA SER A 18 16.01 -7.14 -6.75
C SER A 18 16.25 -6.77 -8.21
N VAL A 19 16.37 -7.78 -9.09
CA VAL A 19 16.48 -7.58 -10.53
C VAL A 19 15.28 -6.78 -11.07
N LEU A 20 14.06 -7.02 -10.56
CA LEU A 20 12.87 -6.27 -10.95
C LEU A 20 12.98 -4.78 -10.58
N GLN A 21 13.46 -4.46 -9.38
CA GLN A 21 13.66 -3.07 -8.95
C GLN A 21 14.72 -2.38 -9.81
N ALA A 22 15.86 -3.05 -10.04
CA ALA A 22 16.92 -2.52 -10.88
C ALA A 22 16.46 -2.27 -12.33
N ALA A 23 15.66 -3.18 -12.88
CA ALA A 23 15.07 -3.03 -14.21
C ALA A 23 14.14 -1.79 -14.27
N ARG A 24 13.23 -1.64 -13.30
CA ARG A 24 12.31 -0.49 -13.20
C ARG A 24 13.05 0.84 -13.08
N ASP A 25 14.05 0.92 -12.21
CA ASP A 25 14.88 2.12 -12.01
C ASP A 25 15.56 2.59 -13.33
N HIS A 26 15.76 1.68 -14.29
CA HIS A 26 16.40 1.96 -15.58
C HIS A 26 15.45 1.95 -16.78
N GLY A 27 14.14 1.97 -16.52
CA GLY A 27 13.09 2.01 -17.56
C GLY A 27 12.96 0.71 -18.36
N ILE A 28 13.46 -0.42 -17.84
CA ILE A 28 13.33 -1.74 -18.47
C ILE A 28 12.06 -2.40 -17.94
N HIS A 29 11.16 -2.75 -18.85
CA HIS A 29 9.88 -3.33 -18.48
C HIS A 29 10.01 -4.83 -18.18
N VAL A 30 9.62 -5.22 -16.96
CA VAL A 30 9.40 -6.63 -16.58
C VAL A 30 8.00 -6.74 -15.95
N PRO A 31 7.13 -7.63 -16.44
CA PRO A 31 5.74 -7.70 -15.98
C PRO A 31 5.65 -8.28 -14.57
N SER A 32 4.64 -7.87 -13.82
CA SER A 32 4.35 -8.42 -12.48
C SER A 32 2.90 -8.13 -12.07
N LEU A 33 2.22 -9.10 -11.46
CA LEU A 33 0.91 -8.90 -10.84
C LEU A 33 0.96 -8.82 -9.32
N CYS A 34 1.98 -9.43 -8.68
CA CYS A 34 2.10 -9.49 -7.21
C CYS A 34 3.24 -8.64 -6.65
N ALA A 35 3.81 -7.70 -7.43
CA ALA A 35 4.84 -6.79 -6.93
C ALA A 35 4.18 -5.48 -6.49
N CYS A 36 4.48 -5.03 -5.27
CA CYS A 36 4.02 -3.79 -4.69
C CYS A 36 5.19 -3.18 -3.93
N ASP A 37 5.53 -1.91 -4.19
CA ASP A 37 6.74 -1.28 -3.63
C ASP A 37 6.65 -1.09 -2.10
N ALA A 38 5.45 -1.11 -1.54
CA ALA A 38 5.20 -1.02 -0.10
C ALA A 38 5.33 -2.37 0.64
N LEU A 39 5.62 -3.47 -0.06
CA LEU A 39 5.72 -4.82 0.51
C LEU A 39 6.96 -5.53 -0.01
N GLU A 40 7.61 -6.34 0.84
CA GLU A 40 8.74 -7.17 0.39
C GLU A 40 8.30 -8.14 -0.71
N ALA A 41 9.19 -8.48 -1.65
CA ALA A 41 8.83 -9.41 -2.72
C ALA A 41 8.81 -10.87 -2.22
N TYR A 42 7.85 -11.66 -2.69
CA TYR A 42 7.77 -13.10 -2.33
C TYR A 42 7.51 -14.03 -3.53
N GLY A 43 7.37 -13.49 -4.74
CA GLY A 43 7.38 -14.28 -5.97
C GLY A 43 6.12 -15.09 -6.31
N SER A 44 4.93 -14.69 -5.86
CA SER A 44 3.70 -15.48 -6.06
C SER A 44 3.27 -15.69 -7.50
N CYS A 45 3.15 -14.60 -8.27
CA CYS A 45 2.48 -14.66 -9.57
C CYS A 45 3.34 -15.26 -10.68
N ARG A 46 4.66 -15.36 -10.47
CA ARG A 46 5.67 -15.89 -11.40
C ARG A 46 5.75 -15.27 -12.80
N VAL A 47 4.94 -14.26 -13.12
CA VAL A 47 5.01 -13.58 -14.42
C VAL A 47 6.32 -12.82 -14.62
N CYS A 48 6.95 -12.36 -13.53
CA CYS A 48 8.22 -11.64 -13.56
C CYS A 48 9.45 -12.54 -13.83
N VAL A 49 9.24 -13.75 -14.36
CA VAL A 49 10.33 -14.67 -14.70
C VAL A 49 11.25 -14.03 -15.73
N VAL A 50 12.56 -14.19 -15.53
CA VAL A 50 13.65 -13.75 -16.40
C VAL A 50 14.69 -14.85 -16.47
N GLU A 51 15.50 -14.84 -17.52
CA GLU A 51 16.63 -15.75 -17.66
C GLU A 51 17.86 -15.06 -17.08
N ILE A 52 18.54 -15.73 -16.15
CA ILE A 52 19.73 -15.22 -15.48
C ILE A 52 20.90 -16.13 -15.81
N THR A 53 21.97 -15.55 -16.33
CA THR A 53 23.26 -16.22 -16.50
C THR A 53 24.24 -15.70 -15.45
N ASN A 54 24.71 -16.62 -14.60
CA ASN A 54 25.75 -16.38 -13.62
C ASN A 54 26.88 -17.39 -13.79
N GLY A 55 28.02 -16.94 -14.31
CA GLY A 55 29.11 -17.82 -14.72
C GLY A 55 28.68 -18.72 -15.88
N SER A 56 28.74 -20.04 -15.67
CA SER A 56 28.36 -21.04 -16.67
C SER A 56 26.93 -21.54 -16.56
N ALA A 57 26.18 -21.12 -15.53
CA ALA A 57 24.81 -21.56 -15.31
C ALA A 57 23.81 -20.52 -15.81
N THR A 58 22.84 -20.97 -16.61
CA THR A 58 21.69 -20.16 -17.03
C THR A 58 20.42 -20.79 -16.49
N THR A 59 19.64 -20.04 -15.73
CA THR A 59 18.38 -20.52 -15.12
C THR A 59 17.26 -19.49 -15.27
N LEU A 60 16.02 -19.97 -15.24
CA LEU A 60 14.83 -19.11 -15.15
C LEU A 60 14.55 -18.79 -13.69
N GLU A 61 14.53 -17.50 -13.37
CA GLU A 61 14.42 -17.01 -12.00
C GLU A 61 13.35 -15.92 -11.89
N SER A 62 12.76 -15.76 -10.70
CA SER A 62 11.83 -14.66 -10.44
C SER A 62 12.59 -13.35 -10.16
N SER A 63 12.56 -12.42 -11.11
CA SER A 63 13.24 -11.12 -10.98
C SER A 63 12.86 -10.32 -9.72
N CYS A 64 11.65 -10.49 -9.21
CA CYS A 64 11.19 -9.77 -8.03
C CYS A 64 11.91 -10.17 -6.73
N THR A 65 12.38 -11.42 -6.62
CA THR A 65 13.05 -11.95 -5.44
C THR A 65 14.55 -12.18 -5.65
N TYR A 66 15.01 -12.22 -6.90
CA TYR A 66 16.41 -12.47 -7.20
C TYR A 66 17.25 -11.20 -6.95
N PRO A 67 18.27 -11.24 -6.08
CA PRO A 67 19.09 -10.07 -5.77
C PRO A 67 20.05 -9.74 -6.91
N VAL A 68 20.33 -8.45 -7.11
CA VAL A 68 21.38 -8.03 -8.06
C VAL A 68 22.77 -8.42 -7.55
N ALA A 69 23.63 -8.85 -8.48
CA ALA A 69 25.03 -9.16 -8.23
C ALA A 69 25.90 -8.59 -9.36
N ASP A 70 27.19 -8.38 -9.08
CA ASP A 70 28.12 -7.87 -10.09
C ASP A 70 28.37 -8.94 -11.17
N GLY A 71 28.40 -8.51 -12.43
CA GLY A 71 28.60 -9.39 -13.59
C GLY A 71 27.37 -10.21 -14.01
N LEU A 72 26.23 -10.03 -13.35
CA LEU A 72 24.98 -10.73 -13.67
C LEU A 72 24.52 -10.37 -15.10
N GLN A 73 24.13 -11.37 -15.89
CA GLN A 73 23.49 -11.17 -17.19
C GLN A 73 22.03 -11.62 -17.11
N VAL A 74 21.12 -10.77 -17.59
CA VAL A 74 19.68 -11.01 -17.55
C VAL A 74 19.10 -10.83 -18.94
N ALA A 75 18.32 -11.81 -19.39
CA ALA A 75 17.46 -11.67 -20.55
C ALA A 75 15.99 -11.65 -20.10
N THR A 76 15.25 -10.63 -20.49
CA THR A 76 13.85 -10.44 -20.09
C THR A 76 12.85 -10.92 -21.14
N SER A 77 13.34 -11.28 -22.34
CA SER A 77 12.54 -11.68 -23.50
C SER A 77 13.15 -12.82 -24.31
N SER A 78 13.97 -13.69 -23.71
CA SER A 78 14.42 -14.93 -24.39
C SER A 78 13.23 -15.83 -24.73
N ASP A 79 13.40 -16.74 -25.68
CA ASP A 79 12.35 -17.69 -26.07
C ASP A 79 11.84 -18.51 -24.86
N GLU A 80 12.74 -18.92 -23.98
CA GLU A 80 12.39 -19.64 -22.76
C GLU A 80 11.62 -18.77 -21.76
N VAL A 81 11.98 -17.49 -21.60
CA VAL A 81 11.22 -16.54 -20.78
C VAL A 81 9.81 -16.34 -21.32
N VAL A 82 9.67 -16.16 -22.63
CA VAL A 82 8.36 -15.96 -23.28
C VAL A 82 7.49 -17.21 -23.13
N LYS A 83 8.04 -18.41 -23.34
CA LYS A 83 7.32 -19.68 -23.11
C LYS A 83 6.88 -19.83 -21.66
N ALA A 84 7.76 -19.55 -20.70
CA ALA A 84 7.44 -19.64 -19.27
C ALA A 84 6.33 -18.65 -18.88
N ARG A 85 6.38 -17.41 -19.37
CA ARG A 85 5.32 -16.42 -19.11
C ARG A 85 3.98 -16.84 -19.71
N LYS A 86 3.97 -17.36 -20.96
CA LYS A 86 2.75 -17.90 -21.58
C LYS A 86 2.12 -18.99 -20.73
N LEU A 87 2.90 -19.97 -20.28
CA LEU A 87 2.41 -21.05 -19.41
C LEU A 87 1.81 -20.50 -18.10
N VAL A 88 2.51 -19.56 -17.45
CA VAL A 88 2.00 -18.92 -16.22
C VAL A 88 0.69 -18.17 -16.48
N LEU A 89 0.57 -17.49 -17.62
CA LEU A 89 -0.63 -16.73 -17.99
C LEU A 89 -1.80 -17.65 -18.36
N GLU A 90 -1.54 -18.79 -18.99
CA GLU A 90 -2.55 -19.84 -19.21
C GLU A 90 -3.10 -20.39 -17.89
N LEU A 91 -2.22 -20.64 -16.91
CA LEU A 91 -2.63 -21.07 -15.56
C LEU A 91 -3.42 -19.99 -14.82
N LEU A 92 -3.01 -18.72 -14.93
CA LEU A 92 -3.74 -17.60 -14.33
C LEU A 92 -5.10 -17.39 -15.00
N LEU A 93 -5.20 -17.53 -16.32
CA LEU A 93 -6.48 -17.48 -17.03
C LEU A 93 -7.36 -18.69 -16.70
N ALA A 94 -6.79 -19.87 -16.49
CA ALA A 94 -7.55 -21.04 -16.09
C ALA A 94 -8.24 -20.77 -14.74
N ARG A 95 -7.57 -20.10 -13.80
CA ARG A 95 -8.17 -19.71 -12.53
C ARG A 95 -9.12 -18.51 -12.65
N CYS A 96 -8.66 -17.46 -13.34
CA CYS A 96 -9.28 -16.13 -13.36
C CYS A 96 -9.61 -15.66 -14.79
N PRO A 97 -10.50 -16.36 -15.53
CA PRO A 97 -10.77 -16.06 -16.93
C PRO A 97 -11.43 -14.70 -17.15
N ASN A 98 -12.12 -14.17 -16.13
CA ASN A 98 -12.91 -12.94 -16.19
C ASN A 98 -12.22 -11.72 -15.56
N VAL A 99 -10.93 -11.81 -15.22
CA VAL A 99 -10.17 -10.71 -14.61
C VAL A 99 -9.41 -9.93 -15.69
N SER A 100 -9.79 -8.67 -15.90
CA SER A 100 -9.21 -7.80 -16.94
C SER A 100 -7.70 -7.66 -16.85
N ALA A 101 -7.14 -7.52 -15.65
CA ALA A 101 -5.68 -7.43 -15.45
C ALA A 101 -4.95 -8.69 -15.95
N VAL A 102 -5.54 -9.87 -15.77
CA VAL A 102 -4.97 -11.14 -16.26
C VAL A 102 -5.14 -11.23 -17.77
N GLN A 103 -6.34 -10.92 -18.30
CA GLN A 103 -6.61 -10.94 -19.74
C GLN A 103 -5.69 -9.99 -20.53
N GLN A 104 -5.52 -8.76 -20.05
CA GLN A 104 -4.64 -7.77 -20.68
C GLN A 104 -3.19 -8.23 -20.68
N MET A 105 -2.73 -8.81 -19.56
CA MET A 105 -1.38 -9.33 -19.47
C MET A 105 -1.18 -10.55 -20.38
N ALA A 106 -2.15 -11.47 -20.43
CA ALA A 106 -2.13 -12.64 -21.31
C ALA A 106 -2.10 -12.23 -22.80
N ALA A 107 -2.90 -11.23 -23.17
CA ALA A 107 -2.96 -10.71 -24.54
C ALA A 107 -1.61 -10.16 -25.02
N GLN A 108 -0.81 -9.54 -24.15
CA GLN A 108 0.55 -9.08 -24.50
C GLN A 108 1.48 -10.21 -24.95
N TYR A 109 1.20 -11.45 -24.54
CA TYR A 109 1.95 -12.64 -24.92
C TYR A 109 1.22 -13.49 -25.97
N GLY A 110 0.12 -12.99 -26.55
CA GLY A 110 -0.68 -13.72 -27.53
C GLY A 110 -1.47 -14.89 -26.93
N VAL A 111 -1.75 -14.87 -25.63
CA VAL A 111 -2.58 -15.87 -24.95
C VAL A 111 -3.99 -15.30 -24.78
N SER A 112 -4.98 -15.86 -25.46
CA SER A 112 -6.37 -15.41 -25.41
C SER A 112 -7.27 -16.28 -24.53
N ALA A 113 -6.85 -17.51 -24.25
CA ALA A 113 -7.59 -18.48 -23.47
C ALA A 113 -6.62 -19.42 -22.72
N PRO A 114 -7.08 -20.07 -21.64
CA PRO A 114 -6.35 -21.19 -21.04
C PRO A 114 -6.13 -22.31 -22.06
N ALA A 115 -5.08 -23.12 -21.87
CA ALA A 115 -4.90 -24.32 -22.66
C ALA A 115 -6.02 -25.34 -22.41
N ASP A 116 -6.43 -26.09 -23.45
CA ASP A 116 -7.62 -26.95 -23.44
C ASP A 116 -7.62 -28.05 -22.35
N TYR A 117 -6.43 -28.47 -21.89
CA TYR A 117 -6.27 -29.50 -20.86
C TYR A 117 -6.37 -28.94 -19.43
N LEU A 118 -6.44 -27.62 -19.26
CA LEU A 118 -6.60 -26.98 -17.95
C LEU A 118 -8.09 -26.90 -17.58
N SER A 119 -8.40 -27.25 -16.34
CA SER A 119 -9.72 -27.00 -15.79
C SER A 119 -9.89 -25.51 -15.54
N VAL A 120 -10.92 -24.92 -16.16
CA VAL A 120 -11.22 -23.50 -15.98
C VAL A 120 -12.07 -23.32 -14.72
N GLU A 121 -11.54 -22.56 -13.78
CA GLU A 121 -12.23 -22.06 -12.60
C GLU A 121 -12.88 -20.69 -12.92
N ASN A 122 -13.72 -20.19 -12.03
CA ASN A 122 -14.35 -18.87 -12.18
C ASN A 122 -14.03 -17.96 -11.00
N GLU A 123 -12.76 -17.95 -10.62
CA GLU A 123 -12.28 -17.16 -9.50
C GLU A 123 -11.90 -15.75 -9.97
N TYR A 124 -11.97 -14.78 -9.06
CA TYR A 124 -11.52 -13.41 -9.33
C TYR A 124 -10.27 -13.04 -8.52
N CYS A 125 -9.75 -14.00 -7.74
CA CYS A 125 -8.56 -13.86 -6.92
C CYS A 125 -7.42 -14.71 -7.47
N ILE A 126 -6.35 -14.06 -7.92
CA ILE A 126 -5.12 -14.70 -8.40
C ILE A 126 -4.18 -15.19 -7.28
N LEU A 127 -4.65 -15.17 -6.02
CA LEU A 127 -3.88 -15.59 -4.84
C LEU A 127 -2.50 -14.90 -4.68
N CYS A 128 -2.41 -13.63 -5.10
CA CYS A 128 -1.17 -12.83 -5.05
C CYS A 128 -0.73 -12.39 -3.66
N GLY A 129 -1.51 -12.66 -2.60
CA GLY A 129 -1.15 -12.42 -1.20
C GLY A 129 -0.98 -10.97 -0.76
N LEU A 130 -1.01 -10.00 -1.69
CA LEU A 130 -0.82 -8.58 -1.38
C LEU A 130 -1.80 -8.06 -0.33
N CYS A 131 -3.07 -8.46 -0.40
CA CYS A 131 -4.09 -8.05 0.56
C CYS A 131 -3.84 -8.57 1.98
N VAL A 132 -3.50 -9.87 2.10
CA VAL A 132 -3.18 -10.52 3.38
C VAL A 132 -1.97 -9.83 4.01
N ARG A 133 -0.91 -9.63 3.22
CA ARG A 133 0.33 -9.01 3.68
C ARG A 133 0.17 -7.54 4.02
N ALA A 134 -0.55 -6.77 3.22
CA ALA A 134 -0.89 -5.39 3.59
C ALA A 134 -1.66 -5.33 4.92
N CYS A 135 -2.56 -6.30 5.18
CA CYS A 135 -3.32 -6.36 6.42
C CYS A 135 -2.46 -6.76 7.64
N SER A 136 -1.54 -7.70 7.47
CA SER A 136 -0.71 -8.22 8.57
C SER A 136 0.59 -7.46 8.78
N GLU A 137 1.32 -7.10 7.72
CA GLU A 137 2.66 -6.50 7.80
C GLU A 137 2.59 -4.97 7.93
N VAL A 138 1.71 -4.32 7.16
CA VAL A 138 1.62 -2.85 7.13
C VAL A 138 0.62 -2.32 8.14
N VAL A 139 -0.62 -2.83 8.11
CA VAL A 139 -1.71 -2.34 8.99
C VAL A 139 -1.67 -3.01 10.37
N GLN A 140 -1.07 -4.21 10.47
CA GLN A 140 -1.03 -5.01 11.71
C GLN A 140 -2.44 -5.33 12.27
N ALA A 141 -3.45 -5.38 11.40
CA ALA A 141 -4.82 -5.72 11.79
C ALA A 141 -5.05 -7.24 11.82
N HIS A 142 -4.32 -8.02 11.02
CA HIS A 142 -4.46 -9.49 10.95
C HIS A 142 -5.92 -9.95 10.75
N ALA A 143 -6.68 -9.21 9.94
CA ALA A 143 -8.12 -9.45 9.76
C ALA A 143 -8.44 -10.53 8.72
N ILE A 144 -7.48 -10.85 7.84
CA ILE A 144 -7.66 -11.81 6.74
C ILE A 144 -6.40 -12.67 6.58
N SER A 145 -6.58 -13.90 6.12
CA SER A 145 -5.49 -14.85 5.86
C SER A 145 -5.81 -15.76 4.67
N PHE A 146 -4.84 -16.58 4.27
CA PHE A 146 -5.11 -17.73 3.41
C PHE A 146 -5.77 -18.85 4.21
N ALA A 147 -6.73 -19.54 3.60
CA ALA A 147 -7.30 -20.79 4.09
C ALA A 147 -7.41 -21.80 2.94
N GLY A 148 -7.38 -23.10 3.26
CA GLY A 148 -7.40 -24.18 2.27
C GLY A 148 -6.04 -24.42 1.61
N SER A 149 -6.01 -25.34 0.65
CA SER A 149 -4.80 -25.75 -0.08
C SER A 149 -5.14 -26.10 -1.53
N GLY A 150 -4.12 -26.19 -2.39
CA GLY A 150 -4.32 -26.47 -3.81
C GLY A 150 -5.31 -25.51 -4.47
N LYS A 151 -6.26 -26.06 -5.23
CA LYS A 151 -7.34 -25.31 -5.91
C LYS A 151 -8.31 -24.64 -4.94
N ASP A 152 -8.54 -25.24 -3.77
CA ASP A 152 -9.49 -24.76 -2.76
C ASP A 152 -8.92 -23.61 -1.90
N LYS A 153 -7.67 -23.21 -2.17
CA LYS A 153 -7.02 -22.10 -1.47
C LYS A 153 -7.73 -20.79 -1.78
N LYS A 154 -8.10 -20.05 -0.74
CA LYS A 154 -8.77 -18.75 -0.82
C LYS A 154 -8.27 -17.78 0.24
N VAL A 155 -8.51 -16.49 0.02
CA VAL A 155 -8.34 -15.45 1.05
C VAL A 155 -9.66 -15.29 1.76
N THR A 156 -9.66 -15.33 3.09
CA THR A 156 -10.87 -15.23 3.90
C THR A 156 -10.56 -14.61 5.26
N SER A 157 -11.61 -14.12 5.91
CA SER A 157 -11.62 -13.82 7.35
C SER A 157 -11.61 -15.12 8.17
N PRO A 158 -11.28 -15.05 9.48
CA PRO A 158 -11.39 -16.18 10.41
C PRO A 158 -12.75 -16.87 10.30
N PHE A 159 -12.72 -18.18 10.08
CA PHE A 159 -13.91 -19.03 9.90
C PHE A 159 -14.89 -18.60 8.78
N GLY A 160 -14.50 -17.69 7.89
CA GLY A 160 -15.38 -17.12 6.87
C GLY A 160 -16.49 -16.23 7.45
N GLN A 161 -16.32 -15.75 8.68
CA GLN A 161 -17.26 -14.88 9.38
C GLN A 161 -16.89 -13.41 9.21
N GLU A 162 -17.55 -12.51 9.94
CA GLU A 162 -17.15 -11.10 9.95
C GLU A 162 -15.68 -10.95 10.37
N ALA A 163 -14.93 -10.13 9.64
CA ALA A 163 -13.54 -9.81 10.00
C ALA A 163 -13.51 -8.78 11.14
N GLU A 164 -13.71 -9.24 12.38
CA GLU A 164 -13.80 -8.38 13.58
C GLU A 164 -12.60 -7.44 13.76
N ASN A 165 -11.39 -7.94 13.48
CA ASN A 165 -10.16 -7.15 13.58
C ASN A 165 -9.96 -6.15 12.42
N CYS A 166 -10.81 -6.20 11.39
CA CYS A 166 -10.72 -5.27 10.28
C CYS A 166 -11.11 -3.86 10.73
N ILE A 167 -10.17 -2.92 10.55
CA ILE A 167 -10.36 -1.51 10.90
C ILE A 167 -10.91 -0.66 9.74
N GLY A 168 -11.20 -1.24 8.58
CA GLY A 168 -11.79 -0.49 7.47
C GLY A 168 -10.82 0.41 6.71
N CYS A 169 -9.51 0.12 6.74
CA CYS A 169 -8.47 0.92 6.09
C CYS A 169 -8.52 0.90 4.56
N GLY A 170 -9.06 -0.16 3.95
CA GLY A 170 -9.12 -0.30 2.50
C GLY A 170 -7.77 -0.60 1.84
N SER A 171 -6.67 -0.75 2.61
CA SER A 171 -5.34 -1.06 2.05
C SER A 171 -5.35 -2.33 1.21
N CYS A 172 -6.12 -3.34 1.61
CA CYS A 172 -6.29 -4.58 0.85
C CYS A 172 -6.92 -4.37 -0.53
N ALA A 173 -7.89 -3.45 -0.64
CA ALA A 173 -8.51 -3.08 -1.91
C ALA A 173 -7.55 -2.28 -2.80
N PHE A 174 -6.79 -1.35 -2.22
CA PHE A 174 -5.81 -0.55 -2.92
C PHE A 174 -4.71 -1.38 -3.58
N VAL A 175 -4.18 -2.39 -2.87
CA VAL A 175 -3.10 -3.25 -3.40
C VAL A 175 -3.61 -4.40 -4.27
N CYS A 176 -4.92 -4.58 -4.44
CA CYS A 176 -5.47 -5.73 -5.15
C CYS A 176 -5.34 -5.54 -6.67
N PRO A 177 -4.53 -6.34 -7.38
CA PRO A 177 -4.32 -6.19 -8.82
C PRO A 177 -5.57 -6.57 -9.63
N THR A 178 -6.50 -7.34 -9.05
CA THR A 178 -7.73 -7.77 -9.73
C THR A 178 -8.92 -6.87 -9.45
N GLY A 179 -8.83 -6.00 -8.44
CA GLY A 179 -9.94 -5.15 -8.00
C GLY A 179 -11.14 -5.92 -7.44
N ILE A 180 -10.98 -7.20 -7.04
CA ILE A 180 -12.08 -8.00 -6.47
C ILE A 180 -12.53 -7.48 -5.10
N ILE A 181 -11.64 -6.82 -4.36
CA ILE A 181 -11.96 -6.32 -3.02
C ILE A 181 -12.70 -4.98 -3.15
N LYS A 182 -13.97 -4.94 -2.75
CA LYS A 182 -14.83 -3.76 -2.85
C LYS A 182 -14.92 -3.05 -1.51
N VAL A 183 -14.72 -1.73 -1.55
CA VAL A 183 -14.90 -0.83 -0.42
C VAL A 183 -15.88 0.24 -0.87
N ARG A 184 -16.94 0.43 -0.10
CA ARG A 184 -17.97 1.43 -0.39
C ARG A 184 -18.38 2.16 0.88
N THR A 185 -18.87 3.36 0.70
CA THR A 185 -19.50 4.15 1.76
C THR A 185 -20.99 4.15 1.54
N VAL A 186 -21.75 3.99 2.61
CA VAL A 186 -23.20 4.13 2.63
C VAL A 186 -23.52 5.29 3.57
N ASP A 187 -24.09 6.37 3.06
CA ASP A 187 -24.28 7.60 3.86
C ASP A 187 -25.40 7.46 4.90
N ARG A 188 -26.38 6.59 4.64
CA ARG A 188 -27.57 6.41 5.46
C ARG A 188 -27.80 4.94 5.77
N ALA A 189 -26.89 4.35 6.55
CA ALA A 189 -27.05 2.98 7.02
C ALA A 189 -28.17 2.90 8.07
N THR A 190 -28.86 1.77 8.10
CA THR A 190 -29.98 1.49 9.00
C THR A 190 -29.77 0.17 9.72
N GLU A 191 -30.27 0.10 10.96
CA GLU A 191 -30.32 -1.13 11.75
C GLU A 191 -31.75 -1.41 12.19
N ASN A 192 -32.10 -2.70 12.20
CA ASN A 192 -33.37 -3.16 12.74
C ASN A 192 -33.27 -3.24 14.27
N MET A 193 -33.81 -2.24 14.95
CA MET A 193 -33.97 -2.27 16.41
C MET A 193 -35.37 -2.77 16.79
N PRO A 194 -35.59 -3.22 18.06
CA PRO A 194 -36.92 -3.64 18.52
C PRO A 194 -38.03 -2.58 18.32
N ALA A 195 -37.67 -1.30 18.26
CA ALA A 195 -38.58 -0.17 18.03
C ALA A 195 -38.78 0.19 16.55
N GLY A 196 -38.21 -0.57 15.62
CA GLY A 196 -38.24 -0.30 14.18
C GLY A 196 -36.85 -0.05 13.59
N GLU A 197 -36.83 0.23 12.29
CA GLU A 197 -35.61 0.55 11.56
C GLU A 197 -35.10 1.95 11.94
N VAL A 198 -33.86 2.04 12.41
CA VAL A 198 -33.23 3.28 12.87
C VAL A 198 -32.03 3.60 11.99
N VAL A 199 -31.92 4.85 11.55
CA VAL A 199 -30.76 5.35 10.81
C VAL A 199 -29.60 5.55 11.78
N ILE A 200 -28.49 4.84 11.55
CA ILE A 200 -27.29 4.86 12.42
C ILE A 200 -26.16 5.76 11.91
N GLY A 201 -26.31 6.30 10.69
CA GLY A 201 -25.39 7.24 10.07
C GLY A 201 -24.55 6.62 8.95
N PRO A 202 -23.45 7.28 8.55
CA PRO A 202 -22.62 6.79 7.47
C PRO A 202 -21.75 5.60 7.89
N GLU A 203 -21.64 4.59 7.04
CA GLU A 203 -20.81 3.41 7.25
C GLU A 203 -19.87 3.15 6.07
N ARG A 204 -18.69 2.61 6.36
CA ARG A 204 -17.82 1.99 5.39
C ARG A 204 -18.02 0.49 5.41
N ILE A 205 -18.28 -0.07 4.24
CA ILE A 205 -18.50 -1.50 4.03
C ILE A 205 -17.34 -2.07 3.22
N ILE A 206 -16.79 -3.18 3.70
CA ILE A 206 -15.86 -4.01 2.94
C ILE A 206 -16.55 -5.33 2.63
N ASP A 207 -17.10 -5.43 1.42
CA ASP A 207 -18.05 -6.49 1.05
C ASP A 207 -17.41 -7.88 1.20
N ASN A 208 -16.15 -8.03 0.80
CA ASN A 208 -15.45 -9.32 0.83
C ASN A 208 -15.25 -9.90 2.24
N TRP A 209 -15.24 -9.03 3.27
CA TRP A 209 -14.91 -9.42 4.65
C TRP A 209 -16.09 -9.30 5.60
N ASN A 210 -17.31 -9.13 5.06
CA ASN A 210 -18.55 -8.93 5.80
C ASN A 210 -18.38 -7.92 6.95
N ARG A 211 -17.76 -6.77 6.66
CA ARG A 211 -17.38 -5.78 7.66
C ARG A 211 -18.02 -4.44 7.37
N ASN A 212 -18.86 -4.00 8.30
CA ASN A 212 -19.49 -2.68 8.30
C ASN A 212 -18.92 -1.87 9.46
N LEU A 213 -18.55 -0.62 9.19
CA LEU A 213 -17.89 0.24 10.16
C LEU A 213 -18.46 1.64 10.10
N LYS A 214 -19.08 2.07 11.21
CA LYS A 214 -19.52 3.44 11.40
C LYS A 214 -18.39 4.44 11.18
N LEU A 215 -18.68 5.47 10.40
CA LEU A 215 -17.76 6.55 10.08
C LEU A 215 -17.95 7.69 11.08
N GLN A 216 -16.83 8.18 11.63
CA GLN A 216 -16.82 9.42 12.38
C GLN A 216 -17.02 10.60 11.45
N GLN A 217 -17.85 11.55 11.86
CA GLN A 217 -18.07 12.81 11.15
C GLN A 217 -17.08 13.88 11.59
N CYS A 218 -16.68 14.72 10.65
CA CYS A 218 -15.82 15.87 10.90
C CYS A 218 -16.52 16.89 11.78
N LYS A 219 -15.89 17.31 12.88
CA LYS A 219 -16.46 18.34 13.76
C LYS A 219 -16.62 19.71 13.08
N GLN A 220 -15.86 19.97 12.02
CA GLN A 220 -15.92 21.21 11.25
C GLN A 220 -16.90 21.17 10.07
N SER A 221 -16.82 20.16 9.18
CA SER A 221 -17.66 20.09 7.98
C SER A 221 -18.88 19.16 8.08
N GLY A 222 -18.90 18.23 9.05
CA GLY A 222 -19.90 17.17 9.14
C GLY A 222 -19.66 15.97 8.21
N ASP A 223 -18.69 16.06 7.29
CA ASP A 223 -18.39 14.98 6.33
C ASP A 223 -17.79 13.75 7.02
N PRO A 224 -18.04 12.53 6.51
CA PRO A 224 -17.43 11.32 7.04
C PRO A 224 -15.91 11.32 6.81
N ILE A 225 -15.14 11.13 7.88
CA ILE A 225 -13.67 11.11 7.85
C ILE A 225 -13.15 9.69 7.66
N ALA A 226 -13.39 8.85 8.67
CA ALA A 226 -12.80 7.52 8.78
C ALA A 226 -13.61 6.64 9.73
N PRO A 227 -13.47 5.30 9.66
CA PRO A 227 -14.07 4.38 10.61
C PRO A 227 -13.73 4.73 12.06
N GLU A 228 -14.74 4.81 12.94
CA GLU A 228 -14.53 5.07 14.37
C GLU A 228 -13.57 4.05 14.99
N PHE A 229 -13.68 2.78 14.59
CA PHE A 229 -12.81 1.71 15.06
C PHE A 229 -11.33 1.92 14.67
N MET A 230 -11.08 2.46 13.46
CA MET A 230 -9.74 2.83 13.02
C MET A 230 -9.17 3.98 13.86
N LEU A 231 -9.97 5.04 14.06
CA LEU A 231 -9.54 6.21 14.81
C LEU A 231 -9.22 5.85 16.26
N LYS A 232 -10.06 5.04 16.92
CA LYS A 232 -9.79 4.53 18.27
C LYS A 232 -8.47 3.76 18.35
N ARG A 233 -8.19 2.91 17.36
CA ARG A 233 -6.92 2.16 17.30
C ARG A 233 -5.71 3.07 17.13
N PHE A 234 -5.80 4.09 16.26
CA PHE A 234 -4.71 5.04 16.06
C PHE A 234 -4.50 5.96 17.26
N GLN A 235 -5.58 6.42 17.92
CA GLN A 235 -5.48 7.19 19.16
C GLN A 235 -4.77 6.42 20.28
N ALA A 236 -4.94 5.10 20.35
CA ALA A 236 -4.27 4.25 21.34
C ALA A 236 -2.79 3.99 21.04
N THR A 237 -2.33 4.22 19.80
CA THR A 237 -0.99 3.82 19.34
C THR A 237 -0.11 4.99 18.90
N MET A 238 -0.70 6.13 18.54
CA MET A 238 0.01 7.29 18.03
C MET A 238 -0.08 8.46 19.02
N PRO A 239 1.04 9.12 19.36
CA PRO A 239 1.07 10.27 20.25
C PRO A 239 0.63 11.56 19.52
N LEU A 240 -0.58 11.56 18.98
CA LEU A 240 -1.16 12.69 18.25
C LEU A 240 -2.26 13.36 19.07
N THR A 241 -2.50 14.63 18.77
CA THR A 241 -3.55 15.40 19.45
C THR A 241 -4.95 14.86 19.09
N PRO A 242 -5.93 14.91 20.01
CA PRO A 242 -7.30 14.49 19.71
C PRO A 242 -7.91 15.20 18.50
N GLN A 243 -7.58 16.49 18.33
CA GLN A 243 -8.03 17.32 17.21
C GLN A 243 -7.62 16.76 15.84
N PHE A 244 -6.47 16.07 15.76
CA PHE A 244 -6.04 15.43 14.52
C PHE A 244 -7.05 14.38 14.03
N PHE A 245 -7.70 13.67 14.94
CA PHE A 245 -8.67 12.62 14.61
C PHE A 245 -10.08 13.16 14.38
N ASP A 246 -10.40 14.33 14.93
CA ASP A 246 -11.73 14.94 14.89
C ASP A 246 -12.01 15.76 13.62
N ILE A 247 -10.96 16.17 12.90
CA ILE A 247 -11.04 17.06 11.74
C ILE A 247 -10.48 16.36 10.50
N ALA A 248 -11.22 16.44 9.39
CA ALA A 248 -10.82 15.90 8.11
C ALA A 248 -9.49 16.52 7.63
N PRO A 249 -8.61 15.76 6.94
CA PRO A 249 -7.31 16.26 6.49
C PRO A 249 -7.36 17.57 5.71
N SER A 250 -8.42 17.79 4.92
CA SER A 250 -8.62 19.02 4.13
C SER A 250 -8.85 20.28 4.94
N TYR A 251 -9.27 20.15 6.21
CA TYR A 251 -9.56 21.26 7.11
C TYR A 251 -8.49 21.40 8.21
N ARG A 252 -7.37 20.68 8.10
CA ARG A 252 -6.26 20.78 9.06
C ARG A 252 -5.36 21.94 8.69
N GLU A 253 -5.39 22.97 9.52
CA GLU A 253 -4.45 24.08 9.42
C GLU A 253 -3.02 23.68 9.79
N TYR A 254 -2.05 24.32 9.13
CA TYR A 254 -0.63 24.09 9.35
C TYR A 254 -0.06 25.06 10.37
N PRO A 255 0.79 24.61 11.32
CA PRO A 255 1.43 25.50 12.26
C PRO A 255 2.46 26.41 11.58
N GLU A 256 2.56 27.64 12.08
CA GLU A 256 3.51 28.67 11.67
C GLU A 256 4.49 28.97 12.81
N VAL A 257 5.72 29.36 12.46
CA VAL A 257 6.78 29.67 13.43
C VAL A 257 6.96 31.19 13.51
N ASP A 258 6.76 31.73 14.71
CA ASP A 258 7.10 33.10 15.07
C ASP A 258 8.62 33.20 15.29
N GLU A 259 9.32 33.80 14.33
CA GLU A 259 10.77 33.92 14.34
C GLU A 259 11.30 34.82 15.48
N THR A 260 10.47 35.69 16.04
CA THR A 260 10.87 36.56 17.16
C THR A 260 10.96 35.80 18.49
N LEU A 261 10.20 34.71 18.63
CA LEU A 261 10.13 33.89 19.84
C LEU A 261 10.93 32.59 19.73
N CYS A 262 11.12 32.10 18.51
CA CYS A 262 11.82 30.84 18.27
C CYS A 262 13.32 31.00 18.53
N VAL A 263 13.89 30.16 19.40
CA VAL A 263 15.32 30.17 19.73
C VAL A 263 16.11 29.05 19.04
N GLY A 264 15.50 28.34 18.08
CA GLY A 264 16.16 27.28 17.33
C GLY A 264 16.56 26.05 18.16
N CYS A 265 15.92 25.77 19.30
CA CYS A 265 16.30 24.68 20.21
C CYS A 265 16.09 23.26 19.65
N GLY A 266 15.29 23.10 18.60
CA GLY A 266 15.06 21.81 17.94
C GLY A 266 14.03 20.88 18.62
N ALA A 267 13.47 21.21 19.78
CA ALA A 267 12.53 20.32 20.49
C ALA A 267 11.32 19.85 19.64
N CYS A 268 10.81 20.70 18.76
CA CYS A 268 9.71 20.33 17.86
C CYS A 268 10.12 19.38 16.72
N LEU A 269 11.41 19.34 16.36
CA LEU A 269 11.96 18.46 15.33
C LEU A 269 11.84 16.99 15.76
N ASP A 270 12.28 16.69 16.98
CA ASP A 270 12.37 15.33 17.52
C ASP A 270 10.98 14.71 17.70
N GLU A 271 9.98 15.54 18.02
CA GLU A 271 8.60 15.12 18.25
C GLU A 271 7.72 15.22 16.98
N CYS A 272 8.30 15.54 15.82
CA CYS A 272 7.54 15.63 14.58
C CYS A 272 7.29 14.24 13.98
N PRO A 273 6.05 13.72 13.99
CA PRO A 273 5.78 12.33 13.59
C PRO A 273 6.02 12.05 12.10
N VAL A 274 6.03 13.10 11.28
CA VAL A 274 6.22 13.04 9.82
C VAL A 274 7.55 13.65 9.38
N GLY A 275 8.37 14.12 10.33
CA GLY A 275 9.65 14.75 10.02
C GLY A 275 9.54 15.99 9.13
N ALA A 276 8.46 16.77 9.25
CA ALA A 276 8.20 17.96 8.44
C ALA A 276 8.95 19.22 8.90
N ILE A 277 9.65 19.17 10.03
CA ILE A 277 10.36 20.33 10.59
C ILE A 277 11.84 20.25 10.24
N ARG A 278 12.47 21.39 9.96
CA ARG A 278 13.92 21.53 9.77
C ARG A 278 14.41 22.79 10.49
N LEU A 279 15.70 22.86 10.78
CA LEU A 279 16.33 24.10 11.22
C LEU A 279 16.83 24.87 9.98
N LYS A 280 16.59 26.18 9.94
CA LYS A 280 17.09 27.11 8.93
C LYS A 280 17.93 28.20 9.60
N LEU A 281 18.94 28.71 8.89
CA LEU A 281 19.57 29.97 9.25
C LEU A 281 18.74 31.12 8.65
N THR A 282 18.51 32.16 9.45
CA THR A 282 17.96 33.45 8.99
C THR A 282 19.05 34.29 8.33
N GLU A 283 18.66 35.37 7.64
CA GLU A 283 19.58 36.33 7.04
C GLU A 283 20.49 37.00 8.08
N GLU A 284 20.02 37.11 9.32
CA GLU A 284 20.75 37.67 10.47
C GLU A 284 21.70 36.65 11.12
N GLY A 285 21.80 35.44 10.58
CA GLY A 285 22.70 34.39 11.06
C GLY A 285 22.14 33.55 12.20
N GLU A 286 20.87 33.73 12.56
CA GLU A 286 20.25 33.05 13.69
C GLU A 286 19.55 31.74 13.26
N VAL A 287 19.54 30.74 14.14
CA VAL A 287 18.90 29.45 13.85
C VAL A 287 17.43 29.50 14.25
N ARG A 288 16.55 29.09 13.34
CA ARG A 288 15.09 29.03 13.55
C ARG A 288 14.50 27.72 13.04
N SER A 289 13.41 27.29 13.66
CA SER A 289 12.63 26.17 13.14
C SER A 289 11.85 26.60 11.90
N ASN A 290 11.75 25.70 10.93
CA ASN A 290 11.01 25.87 9.70
C ASN A 290 10.11 24.65 9.49
N ILE A 291 8.81 24.89 9.28
CA ILE A 291 7.82 23.83 9.06
C ILE A 291 7.56 23.72 7.56
N MET A 292 7.86 22.56 6.98
CA MET A 292 7.56 22.26 5.58
C MET A 292 6.09 21.88 5.45
N THR A 293 5.25 22.84 5.09
CA THR A 293 3.79 22.63 4.95
C THR A 293 3.43 21.51 3.97
N THR A 294 4.24 21.30 2.93
CA THR A 294 4.09 20.19 1.96
C THR A 294 4.24 18.80 2.57
N HIS A 295 4.90 18.68 3.72
CA HIS A 295 5.13 17.42 4.43
C HIS A 295 4.41 17.36 5.79
N CYS A 296 3.89 18.50 6.26
CA CYS A 296 3.18 18.58 7.53
C CYS A 296 1.82 17.88 7.42
N CYS A 297 1.42 17.15 8.45
CA CYS A 297 0.11 16.49 8.51
C CYS A 297 -0.93 17.25 9.34
N GLY A 298 -0.58 18.44 9.86
CA GLY A 298 -1.48 19.29 10.66
C GLY A 298 -1.84 18.70 12.04
N CYS A 299 -1.00 17.83 12.61
CA CYS A 299 -1.25 17.18 13.91
C CYS A 299 -1.07 18.09 15.14
N ARG A 300 -0.45 19.26 14.95
CA ARG A 300 -0.19 20.25 16.01
C ARG A 300 0.70 19.76 17.16
N THR A 301 1.34 18.59 17.05
CA THR A 301 2.27 18.09 18.07
C THR A 301 3.38 19.09 18.39
N CYS A 302 3.91 19.79 17.39
CA CYS A 302 4.95 20.80 17.57
C CYS A 302 4.53 22.02 18.42
N THR A 303 3.23 22.35 18.50
CA THR A 303 2.78 23.47 19.36
C THR A 303 2.82 23.08 20.83
N ILE A 304 2.56 21.81 21.15
CA ILE A 304 2.62 21.27 22.51
C ILE A 304 4.06 21.27 23.03
N TYR A 305 5.02 20.86 22.20
CA TYR A 305 6.43 20.75 22.59
C TYR A 305 7.23 22.05 22.43
N CYS A 306 6.61 23.14 21.94
CA CYS A 306 7.29 24.42 21.82
C CYS A 306 7.38 25.14 23.18
N VAL A 307 8.54 25.02 23.84
CA VAL A 307 8.80 25.63 25.16
C VAL A 307 8.67 27.16 25.22
N ARG A 308 8.76 27.85 24.07
CA ARG A 308 8.62 29.32 23.95
C ARG A 308 7.28 29.75 23.38
N SER A 309 6.38 28.80 23.08
CA SER A 309 5.11 29.07 22.37
C SER A 309 5.30 29.86 21.06
N ALA A 310 6.45 29.66 20.41
CA ALA A 310 6.79 30.26 19.14
C ALA A 310 6.06 29.61 17.95
N ILE A 311 5.46 28.44 18.13
CA ILE A 311 4.70 27.75 17.08
C ILE A 311 3.22 27.91 17.36
N LYS A 312 2.49 28.52 16.43
CA LYS A 312 1.05 28.80 16.53
C LYS A 312 0.34 28.20 15.34
N VAL A 313 -0.94 27.87 15.50
CA VAL A 313 -1.79 27.50 14.37
C VAL A 313 -2.68 28.70 14.08
N PRO A 314 -2.79 29.14 12.82
CA PRO A 314 -3.74 30.18 12.46
C PRO A 314 -5.15 29.80 12.93
N GLU A 315 -5.85 30.75 13.55
CA GLU A 315 -7.28 30.58 13.82
C GLU A 315 -8.02 30.66 12.48
N ILE A 316 -8.97 29.75 12.28
CA ILE A 316 -9.84 29.75 11.11
C ILE A 316 -10.79 30.95 11.30
N VAL A 317 -10.73 31.91 10.38
CA VAL A 317 -11.72 33.00 10.25
C VAL A 317 -13.00 32.45 9.64
#